data_AF-A0A6H9WJK7-F1
#
_entry.id   AF-A0A6H9WJK7-F1
#
_cell.length_a   1.000
_cell.length_b   1.000
_cell.length_c   1.000
_cell.angle_alpha   90.00
_cell.angle_beta   90.00
_cell.angle_gamma   90.00
#
_symmetry.space_group_name_H-M   'P 1'
#
loop_
_entity.id
_entity.type
_entity.pdbx_description
1 polymer ?
#
loop_
_entity_poly.entity_id
_entity_poly.type
_entity_poly.pdbx_seq_one_letter_code
_entity_poly.pdbx_strand_id
1 'polypeptide(L)'
;MTGARVGWPSPKFPAFPAASVPLPAGWTPFVQGGAVFGAHHVVGSGGFNANVLITVERWPIAATAEQSLEVLRARIGQVKGREQRVETGLTEPDGVYLEAVQREPRLGELLVVYRTAVVPHDGITDVLTAVGTASVLQVKAIGDDLRAMVRGLELMPPDEAERDA
;
A
#
# COMPACT_ATOMS: atom_id res chain seq x y z
N MET A 1 -9.13 -42.29 -12.31
CA MET A 1 -8.96 -41.67 -10.98
C MET A 1 -9.18 -40.17 -11.12
N THR A 2 -10.33 -39.65 -10.70
CA THR A 2 -10.52 -38.21 -10.52
C THR A 2 -9.79 -37.82 -9.24
N GLY A 3 -8.56 -37.33 -9.37
CA GLY A 3 -7.79 -36.83 -8.23
C GLY A 3 -8.52 -35.67 -7.56
N ALA A 4 -8.41 -35.57 -6.23
CA ALA A 4 -8.93 -34.43 -5.50
C ALA A 4 -8.28 -33.13 -6.02
N ARG A 5 -9.11 -32.14 -6.37
CA ARG A 5 -8.64 -30.83 -6.83
C ARG A 5 -8.53 -29.91 -5.63
N VAL A 6 -7.44 -29.14 -5.59
CA VAL A 6 -7.29 -28.00 -4.68
C VAL A 6 -7.52 -26.73 -5.49
N GLY A 7 -8.23 -25.76 -4.91
CA GLY A 7 -8.60 -24.52 -5.58
C GLY A 7 -8.31 -23.29 -4.72
N TRP A 8 -8.12 -22.17 -5.42
CA TRP A 8 -8.01 -20.85 -4.83
C TRP A 8 -8.94 -19.90 -5.60
N PRO A 9 -9.74 -19.07 -4.91
CA PRO A 9 -9.89 -18.99 -3.45
C PRO A 9 -10.67 -20.16 -2.82
N SER A 10 -10.48 -20.43 -1.53
CA SER A 10 -11.22 -21.40 -0.71
C SER A 10 -11.10 -21.09 0.79
N PRO A 11 -11.86 -21.73 1.70
CA PRO A 11 -11.74 -21.47 3.14
C PRO A 11 -10.32 -21.67 3.71
N LYS A 12 -9.55 -22.61 3.15
CA LYS A 12 -8.15 -22.85 3.52
C LYS A 12 -7.15 -21.93 2.80
N PHE A 13 -7.56 -21.38 1.65
CA PHE A 13 -6.75 -20.49 0.82
C PHE A 13 -7.59 -19.26 0.48
N PRO A 14 -7.79 -18.33 1.43
CA PRO A 14 -8.68 -17.19 1.24
C PRO A 14 -8.24 -16.35 0.03
N ALA A 15 -9.21 -15.66 -0.58
CA ALA A 15 -8.93 -14.57 -1.51
C ALA A 15 -8.13 -13.47 -0.78
N PHE A 16 -7.51 -12.58 -1.54
CA PHE A 16 -6.96 -11.37 -0.93
C PHE A 16 -8.09 -10.49 -0.39
N PRO A 17 -7.86 -9.73 0.69
CA PRO A 17 -8.87 -8.85 1.23
C PRO A 17 -9.17 -7.72 0.26
N ALA A 18 -10.43 -7.32 0.21
CA ALA A 18 -10.85 -6.10 -0.46
C ALA A 18 -10.39 -4.88 0.35
N ALA A 19 -10.03 -3.80 -0.34
CA ALA A 19 -9.51 -2.60 0.29
C ALA A 19 -9.87 -1.36 -0.53
N SER A 20 -9.92 -0.22 0.15
CA SER A 20 -10.18 1.09 -0.42
C SER A 20 -9.19 2.13 0.12
N VAL A 21 -9.06 3.24 -0.60
CA VAL A 21 -8.41 4.46 -0.14
C VAL A 21 -9.27 5.65 -0.55
N PRO A 22 -9.28 6.77 0.19
CA PRO A 22 -9.97 7.96 -0.28
C PRO A 22 -9.34 8.45 -1.58
N LEU A 23 -10.16 9.03 -2.46
CA LEU A 23 -9.71 9.58 -3.74
C LEU A 23 -10.06 11.07 -3.81
N PRO A 24 -9.11 11.97 -3.49
CA PRO A 24 -9.33 13.41 -3.55
C PRO A 24 -9.54 13.91 -4.99
N ALA A 25 -10.12 15.10 -5.11
CA ALA A 25 -10.26 15.76 -6.41
C ALA A 25 -8.88 15.97 -7.08
N GLY A 26 -8.82 15.80 -8.40
CA GLY A 26 -7.56 15.91 -9.16
C GLY A 26 -6.72 14.63 -9.20
N TRP A 27 -7.09 13.60 -8.43
CA TRP A 27 -6.55 12.25 -8.57
C TRP A 27 -7.42 11.41 -9.51
N THR A 28 -6.81 10.44 -10.17
CA THR A 28 -7.50 9.54 -11.10
C THR A 28 -7.04 8.11 -10.87
N PRO A 29 -7.95 7.11 -10.85
CA PRO A 29 -7.56 5.71 -10.77
C PRO A 29 -6.70 5.32 -11.97
N PHE A 30 -5.71 4.47 -11.75
CA PHE A 30 -4.90 3.91 -12.84
C PHE A 30 -4.37 2.53 -12.50
N VAL A 31 -3.96 1.79 -13.55
CA VAL A 31 -3.40 0.45 -13.42
C VAL A 31 -1.88 0.53 -13.60
N GLN A 32 -1.15 -0.01 -12.62
CA GLN A 32 0.30 -0.18 -12.66
C GLN A 32 0.62 -1.66 -12.47
N GLY A 33 1.47 -2.22 -13.32
CA GLY A 33 1.94 -3.61 -13.16
C GLY A 33 2.56 -3.82 -11.77
N GLY A 34 2.11 -4.86 -11.06
CA GLY A 34 2.56 -5.19 -9.71
C GLY A 34 1.74 -4.55 -8.58
N ALA A 35 0.84 -3.61 -8.88
CA ALA A 35 -0.14 -3.12 -7.92
C ALA A 35 -1.49 -3.84 -8.09
N VAL A 36 -2.24 -3.97 -6.99
CA VAL A 36 -3.64 -4.41 -6.99
C VAL A 36 -4.53 -3.31 -7.57
N PHE A 37 -4.35 -2.08 -7.06
CA PHE A 37 -4.98 -0.87 -7.60
C PHE A 37 -4.13 0.35 -7.23
N GLY A 38 -4.47 1.50 -7.80
CA GLY A 38 -3.81 2.76 -7.45
C GLY A 38 -4.48 3.96 -8.07
N ALA A 39 -3.95 5.13 -7.70
CA ALA A 39 -4.38 6.42 -8.22
C ALA A 39 -3.16 7.30 -8.45
N HIS A 40 -3.25 8.18 -9.45
CA HIS A 40 -2.20 9.17 -9.73
C HIS A 40 -2.77 10.58 -9.80
N HIS A 41 -1.90 11.54 -9.55
CA HIS A 41 -2.17 12.95 -9.77
C HIS A 41 -1.48 13.38 -11.06
N VAL A 42 -2.24 13.51 -12.14
CA VAL A 42 -1.71 13.85 -13.47
C VAL A 42 -1.25 15.30 -13.47
N VAL A 43 0.02 15.54 -13.76
CA VAL A 43 0.54 16.89 -14.00
C VAL A 43 0.60 17.16 -15.51
N GLY A 44 -0.06 18.24 -15.96
CA GLY A 44 -0.13 18.60 -17.38
C GLY A 44 1.22 18.93 -18.03
N SER A 45 2.28 19.11 -17.25
CA SER A 45 3.63 19.42 -17.73
C SER A 45 4.45 18.21 -18.17
N GLY A 46 3.92 16.98 -18.09
CA GLY A 46 4.66 15.76 -18.43
C GLY A 46 5.76 15.39 -17.44
N GLY A 47 5.75 15.99 -16.25
CA GLY A 47 6.66 15.67 -15.14
C GLY A 47 6.29 14.37 -14.43
N PHE A 48 6.93 14.12 -13.28
CA PHE A 48 6.60 12.98 -12.43
C PHE A 48 5.15 13.04 -11.95
N ASN A 49 4.36 12.02 -12.27
CA ASN A 49 3.02 11.85 -11.72
C ASN A 49 3.14 11.22 -10.33
N ALA A 50 2.81 12.01 -9.31
CA ALA A 50 2.65 11.48 -7.97
C ALA A 50 1.59 10.39 -7.99
N ASN A 51 1.80 9.34 -7.21
CA ASN A 51 0.93 8.16 -7.23
C ASN A 51 0.78 7.57 -5.83
N VAL A 52 -0.33 6.88 -5.63
CA VAL A 52 -0.59 5.98 -4.51
C VAL A 52 -0.87 4.61 -5.11
N LEU A 53 -0.07 3.62 -4.75
CA LEU A 53 -0.20 2.25 -5.21
C LEU A 53 -0.48 1.33 -4.03
N ILE A 54 -1.42 0.40 -4.20
CA ILE A 54 -1.73 -0.62 -3.20
C ILE A 54 -1.20 -1.95 -3.72
N THR A 55 -0.37 -2.61 -2.94
CA THR A 55 0.13 -3.96 -3.20
C THR A 55 -0.36 -4.91 -2.12
N VAL A 56 -0.42 -6.21 -2.42
CA VAL A 56 -0.69 -7.26 -1.44
C VAL A 56 0.36 -8.34 -1.54
N GLU A 57 0.87 -8.78 -0.40
CA GLU A 57 1.79 -9.90 -0.30
C GLU A 57 1.25 -10.89 0.72
N ARG A 58 1.29 -12.18 0.39
CA ARG A 58 0.94 -13.25 1.33
C ARG A 58 2.19 -13.80 1.97
N TRP A 59 2.32 -13.60 3.26
CA TRP A 59 3.47 -14.05 4.04
C TRP A 59 3.16 -15.42 4.65
N PRO A 60 4.16 -16.31 4.74
CA PRO A 60 4.04 -17.48 5.61
C PRO A 60 3.93 -16.98 7.06
N ILE A 61 3.28 -17.75 7.94
CA ILE A 61 3.13 -17.49 9.39
C ILE A 61 2.25 -16.28 9.75
N ALA A 62 1.84 -16.23 11.03
CA ALA A 62 1.12 -15.10 11.61
C ALA A 62 2.06 -13.91 11.78
N ALA A 63 2.23 -13.13 10.70
CA ALA A 63 3.08 -11.95 10.72
C ALA A 63 2.48 -10.81 11.54
N THR A 64 3.32 -9.98 12.16
CA THR A 64 2.91 -8.82 12.99
C THR A 64 3.17 -7.48 12.30
N ALA A 65 2.56 -6.42 12.82
CA ALA A 65 2.84 -5.04 12.40
C ALA A 65 4.33 -4.70 12.50
N GLU A 66 5.02 -5.10 13.57
CA GLU A 66 6.44 -4.87 13.78
C GLU A 66 7.30 -5.54 12.70
N GLN A 67 6.97 -6.78 12.34
CA GLN A 67 7.67 -7.48 11.25
C GLN A 67 7.43 -6.78 9.91
N SER A 68 6.22 -6.25 9.68
CA SER A 68 5.95 -5.43 8.49
C SER A 68 6.81 -4.17 8.43
N LEU A 69 7.02 -3.52 9.59
CA LEU A 69 7.90 -2.37 9.71
C LEU A 69 9.37 -2.72 9.45
N GLU A 70 9.85 -3.85 9.95
CA GLU A 70 11.22 -4.33 9.69
C GLU A 70 11.46 -4.54 8.19
N VAL A 71 10.50 -5.15 7.50
CA VAL A 71 10.56 -5.33 6.04
C VAL A 71 10.54 -3.99 5.31
N LEU A 72 9.69 -3.04 5.70
CA LEU A 72 9.70 -1.69 5.13
C LEU A 72 11.05 -0.99 5.32
N ARG A 73 11.62 -1.05 6.52
CA ARG A 73 12.94 -0.48 6.83
C ARG A 73 14.05 -1.11 5.99
N ALA A 74 14.00 -2.43 5.80
CA ALA A 74 14.94 -3.11 4.92
C ALA A 74 14.83 -2.62 3.47
N ARG A 75 13.60 -2.47 2.94
CA ARG A 75 13.35 -1.93 1.59
C ARG A 75 13.86 -0.51 1.43
N ILE A 76 13.60 0.35 2.41
CA ILE A 76 14.09 1.73 2.44
C ILE A 76 15.63 1.76 2.47
N GLY A 77 16.25 0.91 3.29
CA GLY A 77 17.70 0.78 3.37
C GLY A 77 18.35 0.34 2.05
N GLN A 78 17.73 -0.58 1.31
CA GLN A 78 18.22 -1.05 0.01
C GLN A 78 18.34 0.08 -1.02
N VAL A 79 17.40 1.04 -0.99
CA VAL A 79 17.43 2.22 -1.86
C VAL A 79 18.14 3.43 -1.23
N LYS A 80 18.84 3.22 -0.10
CA LYS A 80 19.52 4.26 0.69
C LYS A 80 18.59 5.43 1.05
N GLY A 81 17.31 5.12 1.27
CA GLY A 81 16.33 6.07 1.76
C GLY A 81 16.54 6.40 3.24
N ARG A 82 15.91 7.47 3.69
CA ARG A 82 15.96 7.95 5.07
C ARG A 82 14.56 8.01 5.66
N GLU A 83 14.33 7.26 6.71
CA GLU A 83 13.11 7.35 7.54
C GLU A 83 13.01 8.76 8.13
N GLN A 84 11.79 9.32 8.11
CA GLN A 84 11.48 10.64 8.67
C GLN A 84 10.50 10.55 9.84
N ARG A 85 9.47 9.71 9.70
CA ARG A 85 8.42 9.54 10.69
C ARG A 85 7.95 8.09 10.67
N VAL A 86 7.67 7.54 11.84
CA VAL A 86 7.07 6.22 11.99
C VAL A 86 5.97 6.30 13.05
N GLU A 87 4.87 5.61 12.79
CA GLU A 87 3.77 5.40 13.71
C GLU A 87 3.44 3.91 13.74
N THR A 88 3.40 3.36 14.95
CA THR A 88 3.09 1.96 15.24
C THR A 88 1.84 1.87 16.12
N GLY A 89 1.24 0.68 16.22
CA GLY A 89 0.04 0.48 17.02
C GLY A 89 -1.21 1.10 16.39
N LEU A 90 -1.24 1.21 15.06
CA LEU A 90 -2.45 1.57 14.34
C LEU A 90 -3.40 0.38 14.40
N THR A 91 -4.53 0.54 15.07
CA THR A 91 -5.58 -0.47 15.14
C THR A 91 -6.67 -0.12 14.14
N GLU A 92 -7.14 -1.08 13.34
CA GLU A 92 -8.18 -0.92 12.31
C GLU A 92 -7.70 -0.33 10.96
N PRO A 93 -7.03 -1.11 10.10
CA PRO A 93 -6.45 -2.43 10.37
C PRO A 93 -5.12 -2.35 11.13
N ASP A 94 -4.70 -3.45 11.79
CA ASP A 94 -3.37 -3.52 12.41
C ASP A 94 -2.26 -3.23 11.38
N GLY A 95 -1.20 -2.55 11.81
CA GLY A 95 -0.06 -2.25 10.94
C GLY A 95 0.69 -0.98 11.31
N VAL A 96 1.41 -0.43 10.34
CA VAL A 96 2.28 0.74 10.55
C VAL A 96 2.09 1.82 9.50
N TYR A 97 2.40 3.05 9.87
CA TYR A 97 2.55 4.17 8.96
C TYR A 97 3.99 4.71 9.02
N LEU A 98 4.58 4.99 7.87
CA LEU A 98 5.97 5.45 7.79
C LEU A 98 6.15 6.47 6.66
N GLU A 99 6.83 7.57 6.95
CA GLU A 99 7.31 8.52 5.93
C GLU A 99 8.82 8.39 5.79
N ALA A 100 9.30 8.41 4.55
CA ALA A 100 10.70 8.39 4.20
C ALA A 100 10.99 9.36 3.04
N VAL A 101 12.25 9.74 2.91
CA VAL A 101 12.76 10.39 1.69
C VAL A 101 13.70 9.45 0.97
N GLN A 102 13.54 9.36 -0.34
CA GLN A 102 14.37 8.56 -1.23
C GLN A 102 14.90 9.43 -2.36
N ARG A 103 16.12 9.14 -2.81
CA ARG A 103 16.71 9.86 -3.94
C ARG A 103 16.59 9.02 -5.20
N GLU A 104 15.92 9.56 -6.20
CA GLU A 104 15.83 8.98 -7.53
C GLU A 104 16.73 9.80 -8.48
N PRO A 105 17.64 9.16 -9.23
CA PRO A 105 18.63 9.87 -10.05
C PRO A 105 18.09 10.90 -11.05
N ARG A 106 16.88 10.68 -11.61
CA ARG A 106 16.26 11.53 -12.63
C ARG A 106 15.28 12.55 -12.02
N LEU A 107 14.64 12.21 -10.92
CA LEU A 107 13.56 12.99 -10.31
C LEU A 107 14.00 13.79 -9.07
N GLY A 108 15.18 13.51 -8.54
CA GLY A 108 15.69 14.14 -7.32
C GLY A 108 15.14 13.47 -6.06
N GLU A 109 14.84 14.25 -5.03
CA GLU A 109 14.26 13.72 -3.79
C GLU A 109 12.75 13.47 -3.94
N LEU A 110 12.32 12.32 -3.45
CA LEU A 110 10.94 11.89 -3.39
C LEU A 110 10.53 11.74 -1.91
N LEU A 111 9.37 12.27 -1.56
CA LEU A 111 8.64 11.84 -0.38
C LEU A 111 7.98 10.50 -0.70
N VAL A 112 8.20 9.51 0.15
CA VAL A 112 7.53 8.21 0.08
C VAL A 112 6.84 7.93 1.39
N VAL A 113 5.54 7.65 1.32
CA VAL A 113 4.66 7.41 2.46
C VAL A 113 4.15 5.99 2.36
N TYR A 114 4.22 5.24 3.45
CA TYR A 114 3.81 3.86 3.56
C TYR A 114 2.71 3.72 4.60
N ARG A 115 1.73 2.86 4.31
CA ARG A 115 0.82 2.28 5.30
C ARG A 115 0.70 0.80 5.02
N THR A 116 0.97 -0.05 6.00
CA THR A 116 0.70 -1.49 5.90
C THR A 116 -0.59 -1.83 6.62
N ALA A 117 -1.35 -2.78 6.10
CA ALA A 117 -2.44 -3.43 6.82
C ALA A 117 -2.12 -4.94 6.93
N VAL A 118 -2.09 -5.45 8.16
CA VAL A 118 -1.77 -6.84 8.48
C VAL A 118 -3.08 -7.60 8.70
N VAL A 119 -3.35 -8.58 7.82
CA VAL A 119 -4.61 -9.33 7.77
C VAL A 119 -4.32 -10.81 8.05
N PRO A 120 -4.46 -11.26 9.31
CA PRO A 120 -4.16 -12.64 9.67
C PRO A 120 -5.26 -13.59 9.18
N HIS A 121 -4.83 -14.77 8.73
CA HIS A 121 -5.66 -15.94 8.48
C HIS A 121 -5.08 -17.16 9.19
N ASP A 122 -5.73 -18.33 9.06
CA ASP A 122 -5.20 -19.58 9.61
C ASP A 122 -3.89 -20.00 8.89
N GLY A 123 -2.75 -19.74 9.53
CA GLY A 123 -1.42 -20.17 9.08
C GLY A 123 -0.72 -19.27 8.04
N ILE A 124 -1.36 -18.20 7.59
CA ILE A 124 -0.83 -17.21 6.64
C ILE A 124 -1.31 -15.80 7.02
N THR A 125 -0.59 -14.79 6.55
CA THR A 125 -0.99 -13.38 6.73
C THR A 125 -0.91 -12.66 5.40
N ASP A 126 -1.96 -11.93 5.03
CA ASP A 126 -1.89 -10.98 3.93
C ASP A 126 -1.42 -9.61 4.47
N VAL A 127 -0.40 -9.04 3.84
CA VAL A 127 0.11 -7.71 4.14
C VAL A 127 -0.19 -6.80 2.95
N LEU A 128 -1.15 -5.91 3.13
CA LEU A 128 -1.45 -4.88 2.15
C LEU A 128 -0.54 -3.70 2.43
N THR A 129 0.01 -3.09 1.39
CA THR A 129 0.83 -1.89 1.53
C THR A 129 0.33 -0.82 0.58
N ALA A 130 -0.15 0.30 1.12
CA ALA A 130 -0.33 1.53 0.38
C ALA A 130 1.00 2.29 0.37
N VAL A 131 1.46 2.66 -0.82
CA VAL A 131 2.70 3.42 -1.06
C VAL A 131 2.37 4.66 -1.85
N GLY A 132 2.47 5.82 -1.20
CA GLY A 132 2.36 7.12 -1.82
C GLY A 132 3.73 7.67 -2.18
N THR A 133 3.91 8.15 -3.41
CA THR A 133 5.16 8.77 -3.87
C THR A 133 4.88 10.12 -4.51
N ALA A 134 5.59 11.16 -4.06
CA ALA A 134 5.58 12.49 -4.67
C ALA A 134 7.00 13.07 -4.73
N SER A 135 7.31 13.88 -5.73
CA SER A 135 8.53 14.70 -5.67
C SER A 135 8.42 15.69 -4.51
N VAL A 136 9.54 15.99 -3.83
CA VAL A 136 9.57 17.03 -2.78
C VAL A 136 9.07 18.39 -3.28
N LEU A 137 9.21 18.66 -4.58
CA LEU A 137 8.70 19.88 -5.22
C LEU A 137 7.17 19.95 -5.25
N GLN A 138 6.50 18.80 -5.22
CA GLN A 138 5.04 18.68 -5.26
C GLN A 138 4.40 18.66 -3.87
N VAL A 139 5.17 18.36 -2.81
CA VAL A 139 4.65 18.13 -1.46
C VAL A 139 3.83 19.30 -0.92
N LYS A 140 4.21 20.54 -1.22
CA LYS A 140 3.43 21.72 -0.79
C LYS A 140 2.01 21.72 -1.36
N ALA A 141 1.82 21.20 -2.58
CA ALA A 141 0.53 21.24 -3.27
C ALA A 141 -0.33 20.00 -2.97
N ILE A 142 0.28 18.82 -2.89
CA ILE A 142 -0.45 17.53 -2.85
C ILE A 142 -0.02 16.61 -1.70
N GLY A 143 0.88 17.06 -0.82
CA GLY A 143 1.44 16.22 0.24
C GLY A 143 0.40 15.79 1.27
N ASP A 144 -0.57 16.66 1.59
CA ASP A 144 -1.63 16.33 2.54
C ASP A 144 -2.61 15.32 1.95
N ASP A 145 -3.00 15.49 0.69
CA ASP A 145 -3.79 14.49 -0.05
C ASP A 145 -3.08 13.14 -0.10
N LEU A 146 -1.79 13.12 -0.48
CA LEU A 146 -0.99 11.89 -0.53
C LEU A 146 -0.99 11.16 0.82
N ARG A 147 -0.76 11.89 1.92
CA ARG A 147 -0.76 11.32 3.27
C ARG A 147 -2.15 10.82 3.67
N ALA A 148 -3.20 11.57 3.35
CA ALA A 148 -4.58 11.19 3.64
C ALA A 148 -4.98 9.91 2.89
N MET A 149 -4.62 9.80 1.60
CA MET A 149 -4.84 8.61 0.79
C MET A 149 -4.14 7.39 1.37
N VAL A 150 -2.84 7.50 1.67
CA VAL A 150 -2.07 6.37 2.21
C VAL A 150 -2.55 5.97 3.60
N ARG A 151 -2.81 6.96 4.46
CA ARG A 151 -3.29 6.71 5.83
C ARG A 151 -4.70 6.13 5.85
N GLY A 152 -5.57 6.58 4.95
CA GLY A 152 -6.95 6.13 4.80
C GLY A 152 -7.11 4.79 4.08
N LEU A 153 -6.07 3.94 4.07
CA LEU A 153 -6.21 2.55 3.66
C LEU A 153 -7.16 1.84 4.62
N GLU A 154 -8.29 1.40 4.09
CA GLU A 154 -9.32 0.67 4.80
C GLU A 154 -9.50 -0.72 4.19
N LEU A 155 -9.82 -1.71 5.02
CA LEU A 155 -10.26 -3.02 4.55
C LEU A 155 -11.78 -2.97 4.36
N MET A 156 -12.25 -3.40 3.19
CA MET A 156 -13.68 -3.45 2.95
C MET A 156 -14.26 -4.72 3.57
N PRO A 157 -15.49 -4.64 4.14
CA PRO A 157 -16.22 -5.83 4.55
C PRO A 157 -16.37 -6.81 3.37
N PRO A 158 -16.32 -8.14 3.62
CA PRO A 158 -16.48 -9.14 2.58
C PRO A 158 -17.74 -8.95 1.72
N ASP A 159 -18.83 -8.47 2.34
CA ASP A 159 -20.15 -8.34 1.71
C ASP A 159 -20.35 -7.04 0.90
N GLU A 160 -19.47 -6.05 1.07
CA GLU A 160 -19.50 -4.79 0.31
C GLU A 160 -18.67 -4.88 -0.98
N ALA A 161 -17.61 -5.71 -0.98
CA ALA A 161 -16.74 -5.92 -2.13
C ALA A 161 -17.46 -6.52 -3.36
N GLU A 162 -18.56 -7.25 -3.14
CA GLU A 162 -19.35 -7.88 -4.21
C GLU A 162 -20.46 -6.98 -4.78
N ARG A 163 -20.79 -5.84 -4.14
CA ARG A 163 -21.94 -5.01 -4.54
C ARG A 163 -21.62 -3.97 -5.62
N ASP A 164 -20.34 -3.61 -5.77
CA ASP A 164 -19.87 -2.60 -6.72
C ASP A 164 -19.10 -3.19 -7.92
N ALA A 165 -19.10 -4.53 -8.08
CA ALA A 165 -18.50 -5.27 -9.19
C ALA A 165 -19.54 -5.68 -10.25
#